data_AF-A0A0C4FC11-F1
#
_entry.id   AF-A0A0C4FC11-F1
#
_cell.length_a   1.000
_cell.length_b   1.000
_cell.length_c   1.000
_cell.angle_alpha   90.00
_cell.angle_beta   90.00
_cell.angle_gamma   90.00
#
_symmetry.space_group_name_H-M   'P 1'
#
loop_
_entity.id
_entity.type
_entity.pdbx_description
1 polymer ?
#
loop_
_entity_poly.entity_id
_entity_poly.type
_entity_poly.pdbx_seq_one_letter_code
_entity_poly.pdbx_strand_id
1 'polypeptide(L)'
;MPSNLDSPASTSTPLGVKTVSTTPLPVSVMSSNQTHPVIKSLGTMVALKTPGEGSNYSGWKFVILLHPKTCKVDYVLKATDSKACPATWTDDNIAVCSVIAKTINLANLCYIQDFGEDAAGMWESLAKAHQSLASRNCIYWLQRLLLARMLGDDIEPHLIKMRGHFDQLKALITTENHSRLTISTQPPS
;
A
#
# COMPACT_ATOMS: atom_id res chain seq x y z
N MET A 1 -71.22 7.98 38.64
CA MET A 1 -70.95 8.29 40.05
C MET A 1 -69.51 8.81 40.15
N PRO A 2 -69.30 9.91 40.87
CA PRO A 2 -68.38 11.02 40.58
C PRO A 2 -66.98 10.76 41.20
N SER A 3 -65.91 11.50 40.92
CA SER A 3 -65.72 12.87 41.40
C SER A 3 -64.46 13.49 40.79
N ASN A 4 -64.62 14.66 40.17
CA ASN A 4 -63.62 15.72 40.22
C ASN A 4 -63.59 16.27 41.64
N LEU A 5 -62.41 16.64 42.14
CA LEU A 5 -62.30 17.63 43.21
C LEU A 5 -61.23 18.67 42.83
N ASP A 6 -61.59 19.90 43.17
CA ASP A 6 -61.05 21.19 42.80
C ASP A 6 -59.60 21.52 43.21
N SER A 7 -59.05 22.49 42.48
CA SER A 7 -57.87 23.33 42.81
C SER A 7 -58.14 24.27 44.01
N PRO A 8 -57.20 25.07 44.58
CA PRO A 8 -56.75 26.32 43.90
C PRO A 8 -55.33 26.89 44.26
N ALA A 9 -54.86 27.78 43.37
CA ALA A 9 -54.14 29.08 43.54
C ALA A 9 -53.04 29.26 44.63
N SER A 10 -51.88 29.94 44.42
CA SER A 10 -51.70 31.30 43.84
C SER A 10 -50.21 31.66 43.57
N THR A 11 -49.98 32.40 42.48
CA THR A 11 -49.17 33.63 42.31
C THR A 11 -47.79 33.84 42.98
N SER A 12 -46.74 34.02 42.16
CA SER A 12 -45.82 35.19 42.17
C SER A 12 -44.72 35.11 41.09
N THR A 13 -44.65 36.08 40.18
CA THR A 13 -43.49 36.44 39.31
C THR A 13 -42.55 37.42 40.03
N PRO A 14 -41.42 37.92 39.47
CA PRO A 14 -40.36 37.36 38.59
C PRO A 14 -38.93 37.70 39.10
N LEU A 15 -37.85 37.04 38.62
CA LEU A 15 -36.51 37.66 38.61
C LEU A 15 -35.58 37.06 37.53
N GLY A 16 -35.55 37.77 36.41
CA GLY A 16 -34.44 38.01 35.46
C GLY A 16 -33.47 36.90 35.06
N VAL A 17 -33.49 36.55 33.77
CA VAL A 17 -32.26 36.52 32.93
C VAL A 17 -32.62 37.01 31.52
N LYS A 18 -31.81 37.96 31.04
CA LYS A 18 -31.92 38.63 29.74
C LYS A 18 -31.73 37.65 28.58
N THR A 19 -32.60 37.76 27.58
CA THR A 19 -32.42 37.24 26.23
C THR A 19 -31.08 37.75 25.65
N VAL A 20 -30.15 36.84 25.35
CA VAL A 20 -29.06 37.09 24.41
C VAL A 20 -29.37 36.30 23.15
N SER A 21 -29.76 37.03 22.12
CA SER A 21 -29.80 36.54 20.74
C SER A 21 -28.37 36.22 20.31
N THR A 22 -28.01 34.94 20.28
CA THR A 22 -26.77 34.51 19.62
C THR A 22 -27.15 34.03 18.22
N THR A 23 -26.93 34.92 17.26
CA THR A 23 -26.85 34.63 15.83
C THR A 23 -25.95 33.41 15.59
N PRO A 24 -26.38 32.37 14.87
CA PRO A 24 -25.47 31.31 14.47
C PRO A 24 -24.53 31.90 13.41
N LEU A 25 -23.25 32.01 13.76
CA LEU A 25 -22.19 32.25 12.79
C LEU A 25 -22.24 31.12 11.74
N PRO A 26 -22.08 31.43 10.44
CA PRO A 26 -21.96 30.38 9.44
C PRO A 26 -20.69 29.60 9.76
N VAL A 27 -20.87 28.33 10.14
CA VAL A 27 -19.80 27.34 10.11
C VAL A 27 -19.34 27.28 8.67
N SER A 28 -18.21 27.93 8.39
CA SER A 28 -17.51 27.76 7.13
C SER A 28 -17.04 26.32 7.11
N VAL A 29 -17.88 25.45 6.52
CA VAL A 29 -17.45 24.16 6.02
C VAL A 29 -16.46 24.49 4.91
N MET A 30 -15.19 24.67 5.27
CA MET A 30 -14.10 24.54 4.32
C MET A 30 -14.06 23.07 3.91
N SER A 31 -14.96 22.72 2.98
CA SER A 31 -14.83 21.53 2.16
C SER A 31 -13.63 21.77 1.25
N SER A 32 -12.42 21.58 1.79
CA SER A 32 -11.25 21.44 0.94
C SER A 32 -11.36 20.09 0.26
N ASN A 33 -12.12 20.05 -0.84
CA ASN A 33 -12.11 18.93 -1.78
C ASN A 33 -10.83 18.98 -2.64
N GLN A 34 -9.70 19.47 -2.08
CA GLN A 34 -8.41 19.42 -2.72
C GLN A 34 -7.82 18.02 -2.51
N THR A 35 -8.37 17.07 -3.25
CA THR A 35 -7.77 15.75 -3.38
C THR A 35 -6.36 15.92 -3.96
N HIS A 36 -5.35 15.39 -3.27
CA HIS A 36 -3.95 15.46 -3.67
C HIS A 36 -3.76 14.99 -5.14
N PRO A 37 -2.91 15.62 -5.96
CA PRO A 37 -2.73 15.26 -7.37
C PRO A 37 -2.44 13.77 -7.59
N VAL A 38 -1.70 13.14 -6.66
CA VAL A 38 -1.40 11.70 -6.71
C VAL A 38 -2.65 10.82 -6.47
N ILE A 39 -3.68 11.33 -5.81
CA ILE A 39 -4.92 10.58 -5.57
C ILE A 39 -5.88 10.74 -6.76
N LYS A 40 -5.86 11.89 -7.44
CA LYS A 40 -6.76 12.21 -8.56
C LYS A 40 -6.52 11.34 -9.81
N SER A 41 -5.31 10.83 -10.01
CA SER A 41 -4.91 10.10 -11.22
C SER A 41 -4.99 8.56 -11.09
N LEU A 42 -5.70 8.05 -10.07
CA LEU A 42 -5.70 6.61 -9.76
C LEU A 42 -6.66 5.77 -10.62
N GLY A 43 -7.39 6.38 -11.55
CA GLY A 43 -8.33 5.67 -12.41
C GLY A 43 -7.63 4.57 -13.20
N THR A 44 -8.02 3.31 -12.98
CA THR A 44 -7.63 2.09 -13.71
C THR A 44 -6.36 1.32 -13.28
N MET A 45 -5.76 1.58 -12.11
CA MET A 45 -4.65 0.73 -11.65
C MET A 45 -5.13 -0.69 -11.29
N VAL A 46 -4.48 -1.71 -11.88
CA VAL A 46 -4.73 -3.12 -11.54
C VAL A 46 -4.17 -3.40 -10.16
N ALA A 47 -5.00 -3.97 -9.28
CA ALA A 47 -4.59 -4.33 -7.94
C ALA A 47 -3.41 -5.33 -7.93
N LEU A 48 -2.47 -5.16 -7.00
CA LEU A 48 -1.40 -6.11 -6.73
C LEU A 48 -2.00 -7.42 -6.25
N LYS A 49 -1.82 -8.51 -7.02
CA LYS A 49 -2.21 -9.87 -6.66
C LYS A 49 -1.38 -10.38 -5.48
N THR A 50 -1.76 -11.52 -4.92
CA THR A 50 -1.01 -12.17 -3.85
C THR A 50 0.39 -12.61 -4.32
N PRO A 51 1.39 -12.68 -3.43
CA PRO A 51 2.69 -13.27 -3.74
C PRO A 51 2.51 -14.71 -4.21
N GLY A 52 3.12 -15.09 -5.34
CA GLY A 52 2.96 -16.42 -5.93
C GLY A 52 3.27 -16.44 -7.43
N GLU A 53 3.20 -17.62 -8.03
CA GLU A 53 3.42 -17.86 -9.47
C GLU A 53 2.56 -16.93 -10.37
N GLY A 54 1.41 -16.45 -9.87
CA GLY A 54 0.52 -15.50 -10.56
C GLY A 54 0.65 -14.02 -10.15
N SER A 55 1.69 -13.65 -9.40
CA SER A 55 1.92 -12.28 -8.92
C SER A 55 2.21 -11.33 -10.09
N ASN A 56 1.46 -10.23 -10.19
CA ASN A 56 1.71 -9.14 -11.16
C ASN A 56 2.68 -8.06 -10.64
N TYR A 57 3.45 -8.36 -9.58
CA TYR A 57 4.28 -7.39 -8.86
C TYR A 57 5.19 -6.55 -9.75
N SER A 58 5.89 -7.11 -10.75
CA SER A 58 6.79 -6.33 -11.60
C SER A 58 6.06 -5.23 -12.40
N GLY A 59 4.89 -5.56 -12.97
CA GLY A 59 4.07 -4.60 -13.69
C GLY A 59 3.43 -3.57 -12.74
N TRP A 60 2.93 -4.03 -11.59
CA TRP A 60 2.39 -3.17 -10.56
C TRP A 60 3.45 -2.18 -10.01
N LYS A 61 4.66 -2.67 -9.70
CA LYS A 61 5.83 -1.89 -9.25
C LYS A 61 6.17 -0.80 -10.25
N PHE A 62 6.19 -1.09 -11.54
CA PHE A 62 6.46 -0.09 -12.57
C PHE A 62 5.44 1.05 -12.50
N VAL A 63 4.16 0.72 -12.41
CA VAL A 63 3.05 1.68 -12.39
C VAL A 63 3.07 2.53 -11.11
N ILE A 64 3.32 1.93 -9.95
CA ILE A 64 3.41 2.63 -8.65
C ILE A 64 4.68 3.47 -8.51
N LEU A 65 5.76 3.17 -9.23
CA LEU A 65 6.94 4.05 -9.26
C LEU A 65 6.78 5.21 -10.25
N LEU A 66 6.16 4.95 -11.40
CA LEU A 66 5.99 5.96 -12.45
C LEU A 66 5.03 7.06 -12.00
N HIS A 67 3.95 6.69 -11.33
CA HIS A 67 2.88 7.62 -10.99
C HIS A 67 3.31 8.71 -9.97
N PRO A 68 3.88 8.40 -8.80
CA PRO A 68 4.46 9.39 -7.88
C PRO A 68 5.54 10.26 -8.54
N LYS A 69 6.36 9.70 -9.44
CA LYS A 69 7.35 10.47 -10.21
C LYS A 69 6.69 11.54 -11.08
N THR A 70 5.61 11.21 -11.78
CA THR A 70 4.87 12.20 -12.59
C THR A 70 4.23 13.29 -11.74
N CYS A 71 3.90 12.98 -10.48
CA CYS A 71 3.40 13.95 -9.51
C CYS A 71 4.52 14.67 -8.74
N LYS A 72 5.80 14.37 -8.99
CA LYS A 72 6.98 14.91 -8.28
C LYS A 72 7.00 14.59 -6.77
N VAL A 73 6.41 13.47 -6.38
CA VAL A 73 6.33 13.02 -4.97
C VAL A 73 7.01 11.67 -4.74
N ASP A 74 7.82 11.17 -5.67
CA ASP A 74 8.53 9.88 -5.52
C ASP A 74 9.59 9.88 -4.42
N TYR A 75 9.96 11.05 -3.92
CA TYR A 75 10.90 11.21 -2.81
C TYR A 75 10.40 10.56 -1.52
N VAL A 76 9.07 10.43 -1.31
CA VAL A 76 8.50 9.81 -0.09
C VAL A 76 8.66 8.28 -0.07
N LEU A 77 8.99 7.65 -1.21
CA LEU A 77 9.26 6.21 -1.29
C LEU A 77 10.70 5.86 -0.90
N LYS A 78 11.53 6.85 -0.62
CA LYS A 78 12.92 6.68 -0.16
C LYS A 78 13.01 7.07 1.30
N ALA A 79 13.79 6.31 2.06
CA ALA A 79 14.18 6.73 3.41
C ALA A 79 14.83 8.12 3.32
N THR A 80 14.17 9.11 3.93
CA THR A 80 14.62 10.50 3.92
C THR A 80 14.89 10.91 5.36
N ASP A 81 16.02 11.59 5.58
CA ASP A 81 16.31 12.18 6.89
C ASP A 81 15.25 13.24 7.21
N SER A 82 14.66 13.17 8.40
CA SER A 82 13.55 14.03 8.86
C SER A 82 13.86 15.53 8.68
N LYS A 83 15.14 15.91 8.68
CA LYS A 83 15.60 17.31 8.52
C LYS A 83 15.64 17.81 7.08
N ALA A 84 15.60 16.92 6.09
CA ALA A 84 15.66 17.25 4.66
C ALA A 84 14.27 17.26 3.99
N CYS A 85 13.22 16.94 4.73
CA CYS A 85 11.87 16.83 4.21
C CYS A 85 11.28 18.21 3.87
N PRO A 86 10.65 18.38 2.68
CA PRO A 86 9.89 19.58 2.38
C PRO A 86 8.68 19.72 3.32
N ALA A 87 8.15 20.94 3.44
CA ALA A 87 6.97 21.20 4.29
C ALA A 87 5.72 20.38 3.88
N THR A 88 5.65 19.91 2.63
CA THR A 88 4.57 19.07 2.09
C THR A 88 4.79 17.58 2.32
N TRP A 89 5.92 17.16 2.90
CA TRP A 89 6.30 15.75 2.99
C TRP A 89 5.21 14.89 3.65
N THR A 90 4.61 15.37 4.74
CA THR A 90 3.57 14.62 5.46
C THR A 90 2.35 14.35 4.59
N ASP A 91 1.86 15.38 3.88
CA ASP A 91 0.70 15.26 3.01
C ASP A 91 0.99 14.36 1.80
N ASP A 92 2.16 14.54 1.19
CA ASP A 92 2.62 13.74 0.05
C ASP A 92 2.79 12.27 0.44
N ASN A 93 3.37 12.00 1.62
CA ASN A 93 3.57 10.67 2.18
C ASN A 93 2.22 9.98 2.47
N ILE A 94 1.29 10.65 3.16
CA ILE A 94 -0.06 10.12 3.42
C ILE A 94 -0.79 9.84 2.10
N ALA A 95 -0.65 10.72 1.12
CA ALA A 95 -1.28 10.55 -0.18
C ALA A 95 -0.72 9.32 -0.93
N VAL A 96 0.59 9.09 -0.88
CA VAL A 96 1.21 7.89 -1.45
C VAL A 96 0.85 6.63 -0.67
N CYS A 97 0.78 6.67 0.67
CA CYS A 97 0.26 5.57 1.50
C CYS A 97 -1.15 5.18 1.04
N SER A 98 -2.03 6.16 0.83
CA SER A 98 -3.39 5.95 0.33
C SER A 98 -3.41 5.29 -1.04
N VAL A 99 -2.53 5.71 -1.95
CA VAL A 99 -2.38 5.10 -3.29
C VAL A 99 -1.93 3.65 -3.18
N ILE A 100 -0.92 3.35 -2.37
CA ILE A 100 -0.45 1.96 -2.16
C ILE A 100 -1.60 1.11 -1.60
N ALA A 101 -2.25 1.56 -0.53
CA ALA A 101 -3.35 0.81 0.10
C ALA A 101 -4.53 0.55 -0.86
N LYS A 102 -4.85 1.49 -1.76
CA LYS A 102 -5.93 1.34 -2.76
C LYS A 102 -5.58 0.42 -3.92
N THR A 103 -4.29 0.21 -4.17
CA THR A 103 -3.81 -0.50 -5.37
C THR A 103 -3.32 -1.90 -5.06
N ILE A 104 -3.54 -2.42 -3.85
CA ILE A 104 -3.23 -3.79 -3.48
C ILE A 104 -4.50 -4.63 -3.32
N ASN A 105 -4.38 -5.94 -3.53
CA ASN A 105 -5.40 -6.88 -3.07
C ASN A 105 -5.45 -6.89 -1.53
N LEU A 106 -6.64 -7.07 -0.96
CA LEU A 106 -6.87 -7.13 0.49
C LEU A 106 -5.95 -8.13 1.20
N ALA A 107 -5.63 -9.26 0.56
CA ALA A 107 -4.74 -10.28 1.11
C ALA A 107 -3.29 -9.78 1.34
N ASN A 108 -2.90 -8.65 0.74
CA ASN A 108 -1.60 -8.03 0.94
C ASN A 108 -1.57 -6.99 2.08
N LEU A 109 -2.72 -6.66 2.69
CA LEU A 109 -2.78 -5.69 3.78
C LEU A 109 -1.91 -6.09 4.97
N CYS A 110 -1.82 -7.39 5.27
CA CYS A 110 -1.02 -7.90 6.39
C CYS A 110 0.46 -7.53 6.30
N TYR A 111 0.98 -7.21 5.11
CA TYR A 111 2.37 -6.80 4.92
C TYR A 111 2.61 -5.31 5.21
N ILE A 112 1.56 -4.49 5.29
CA ILE A 112 1.67 -3.03 5.37
C ILE A 112 0.97 -2.42 6.59
N GLN A 113 0.31 -3.24 7.42
CA GLN A 113 -0.47 -2.78 8.57
C GLN A 113 0.36 -1.96 9.57
N ASP A 114 1.62 -2.33 9.76
CA ASP A 114 2.52 -1.64 10.70
C ASP A 114 3.08 -0.31 10.15
N PHE A 115 2.76 0.03 8.90
CA PHE A 115 3.35 1.17 8.16
C PHE A 115 2.29 2.18 7.68
N GLY A 116 1.17 2.30 8.38
CA GLY A 116 0.01 3.11 7.93
C GLY A 116 0.30 4.57 7.56
N GLU A 117 1.42 5.12 8.05
CA GLU A 117 1.88 6.48 7.78
C GLU A 117 3.31 6.52 7.22
N ASP A 118 3.83 5.41 6.70
CA ASP A 118 5.18 5.31 6.16
C ASP A 118 5.16 4.69 4.77
N ALA A 119 5.10 5.53 3.74
CA ALA A 119 5.05 5.08 2.36
C ALA A 119 6.29 4.26 1.96
N ALA A 120 7.46 4.62 2.49
CA ALA A 120 8.71 3.90 2.25
C ALA A 120 8.67 2.51 2.89
N GLY A 121 8.21 2.41 4.14
CA GLY A 121 8.04 1.14 4.85
C GLY A 121 6.99 0.22 4.22
N MET A 122 5.84 0.76 3.78
CA MET A 122 4.82 0.01 3.02
C MET A 122 5.43 -0.55 1.73
N TRP A 123 6.17 0.29 1.01
CA TRP A 123 6.83 -0.08 -0.24
C TRP A 123 7.87 -1.18 -0.06
N GLU A 124 8.77 -1.04 0.92
CA GLU A 124 9.81 -2.01 1.21
C GLU A 124 9.23 -3.36 1.66
N SER A 125 8.20 -3.33 2.51
CA SER A 125 7.57 -4.55 3.00
C SER A 125 6.86 -5.33 1.92
N LEU A 126 6.13 -4.66 1.02
CA LEU A 126 5.55 -5.30 -0.18
C LEU A 126 6.65 -5.81 -1.10
N ALA A 127 7.71 -5.02 -1.31
CA ALA A 127 8.84 -5.45 -2.12
C ALA A 127 9.47 -6.72 -1.56
N LYS A 128 9.68 -6.81 -0.24
CA LYS A 128 10.21 -8.00 0.42
C LYS A 128 9.27 -9.20 0.34
N ALA A 129 7.98 -8.99 0.56
CA ALA A 129 6.95 -10.04 0.45
C ALA A 129 6.93 -10.67 -0.96
N HIS A 130 7.11 -9.85 -2.00
CA HIS A 130 7.16 -10.29 -3.40
C HIS A 130 8.57 -10.64 -3.91
N GLN A 131 9.65 -10.18 -3.29
CA GLN A 131 11.04 -10.57 -3.59
C GLN A 131 11.43 -11.89 -2.96
N SER A 132 10.89 -12.23 -1.78
CA SER A 132 10.94 -13.60 -1.23
C SER A 132 10.36 -14.62 -2.20
N LEU A 133 9.63 -14.17 -3.22
CA LEU A 133 9.15 -14.99 -4.31
C LEU A 133 10.25 -15.34 -5.33
N ALA A 134 11.31 -14.54 -5.51
CA ALA A 134 12.49 -15.01 -6.22
C ALA A 134 13.11 -16.18 -5.47
N SER A 135 13.21 -16.09 -4.13
CA SER A 135 13.64 -17.19 -3.26
C SER A 135 12.68 -18.38 -3.31
N ARG A 136 11.35 -18.17 -3.32
CA ARG A 136 10.35 -19.24 -3.45
C ARG A 136 10.28 -19.83 -4.86
N ASN A 137 10.53 -19.04 -5.91
CA ASN A 137 10.63 -19.49 -7.29
C ASN A 137 11.92 -20.28 -7.48
N CYS A 138 13.03 -19.86 -6.87
CA CYS A 138 14.26 -20.65 -6.79
C CYS A 138 14.00 -22.00 -6.10
N ILE A 139 13.31 -22.00 -4.95
CA ILE A 139 12.91 -23.24 -4.26
C ILE A 139 11.98 -24.09 -5.14
N TYR A 140 11.01 -23.50 -5.82
CA TYR A 140 10.11 -24.19 -6.74
C TYR A 140 10.85 -24.87 -7.90
N TRP A 141 11.76 -24.14 -8.58
CA TRP A 141 12.54 -24.72 -9.67
C TRP A 141 13.54 -25.76 -9.18
N LEU A 142 14.14 -25.57 -8.00
CA LEU A 142 14.95 -26.59 -7.32
C LEU A 142 14.13 -27.85 -7.02
N GLN A 143 12.92 -27.71 -6.47
CA GLN A 143 12.01 -28.82 -6.22
C GLN A 143 11.64 -29.54 -7.52
N ARG A 144 11.36 -28.81 -8.61
CA ARG A 144 11.08 -29.43 -9.92
C ARG A 144 12.28 -30.19 -10.48
N LEU A 145 13.49 -29.68 -10.27
CA LEU A 145 14.73 -30.34 -10.67
C LEU A 145 14.96 -31.63 -9.86
N LEU A 146 14.71 -31.58 -8.54
CA LEU A 146 14.86 -32.73 -7.62
C LEU A 146 13.78 -33.79 -7.80
N LEU A 147 12.55 -33.38 -8.11
CA LEU A 147 11.40 -34.26 -8.26
C LEU A 147 11.16 -34.70 -9.71
N ALA A 148 11.94 -34.20 -10.67
CA ALA A 148 11.88 -34.67 -12.04
C ALA A 148 12.32 -36.14 -12.09
N ARG A 149 11.35 -37.05 -12.24
CA ARG A 149 11.59 -38.46 -12.49
C ARG A 149 11.56 -38.73 -13.99
N MET A 150 12.48 -39.55 -14.45
CA MET A 150 12.42 -40.12 -15.80
C MET A 150 11.18 -41.01 -15.87
N LEU A 151 10.34 -40.78 -16.87
CA LEU A 151 9.16 -41.59 -17.15
C LEU A 151 9.38 -42.24 -18.52
N GLY A 152 9.43 -43.57 -18.56
CA GLY A 152 9.81 -44.33 -19.74
C GLY A 152 11.32 -44.50 -19.89
N ASP A 153 11.71 -45.12 -21.00
CA ASP A 153 13.09 -45.55 -21.25
C ASP A 153 13.91 -44.54 -22.08
N ASP A 154 13.26 -43.45 -22.51
CA ASP A 154 13.90 -42.38 -23.29
C ASP A 154 14.43 -41.27 -22.40
N ILE A 155 15.76 -41.17 -22.34
CA ILE A 155 16.49 -40.21 -21.53
C ILE A 155 16.49 -38.80 -22.14
N GLU A 156 16.35 -38.67 -23.46
CA GLU A 156 16.57 -37.40 -24.15
C GLU A 156 15.48 -36.36 -23.82
N PRO A 157 14.16 -36.69 -23.88
CA PRO A 157 13.09 -35.78 -23.46
C PRO A 157 13.20 -35.40 -21.98
N HIS A 158 13.69 -36.31 -21.15
CA HIS A 158 13.88 -36.07 -19.72
C HIS A 158 14.99 -35.03 -19.48
N LEU A 159 16.14 -35.18 -20.15
CA LEU A 159 17.25 -34.21 -20.07
C LEU A 159 16.85 -32.83 -20.60
N ILE A 160 16.07 -32.76 -21.68
CA ILE A 160 15.54 -31.49 -22.20
C ILE A 160 14.66 -30.81 -21.15
N LYS A 161 13.77 -31.57 -20.48
CA LYS A 161 12.90 -31.04 -19.43
C LYS A 161 13.68 -30.54 -18.22
N MET A 162 14.68 -31.31 -17.75
CA MET A 162 15.54 -30.91 -16.63
C MET A 162 16.37 -29.68 -16.97
N ARG A 163 16.93 -29.61 -18.19
CA ARG A 163 17.66 -28.44 -18.69
C ARG A 163 16.78 -27.20 -18.66
N GLY A 164 15.53 -27.30 -19.11
CA GLY A 164 14.57 -26.19 -19.03
C GLY A 164 14.36 -25.69 -17.61
N HIS A 165 14.23 -26.58 -16.61
CA HIS A 165 14.12 -26.17 -15.20
C HIS A 165 15.39 -25.50 -14.68
N PHE A 166 16.56 -26.04 -15.05
CA PHE A 166 17.85 -25.46 -14.70
C PHE A 166 18.03 -24.05 -15.29
N ASP A 167 17.67 -23.85 -16.55
CA ASP A 167 17.77 -22.55 -17.22
C ASP A 167 16.88 -21.50 -16.55
N GLN A 168 15.67 -21.88 -16.12
CA GLN A 168 14.79 -21.00 -15.33
C GLN A 168 15.40 -20.64 -13.97
N LEU A 169 15.99 -21.62 -13.27
CA LEU A 169 16.69 -21.37 -12.00
C LEU A 169 17.89 -20.44 -12.19
N LYS A 170 18.69 -20.67 -13.24
CA LYS A 170 19.88 -19.86 -13.57
C LYS A 170 19.51 -18.41 -13.91
N ALA A 171 18.41 -18.21 -14.65
CA ALA A 171 17.91 -16.89 -14.98
C ALA A 171 17.54 -16.10 -13.71
N LEU A 172 16.82 -16.74 -12.77
CA LEU A 172 16.42 -16.12 -11.50
C LEU A 172 17.61 -15.72 -10.64
N ILE A 173 18.60 -16.61 -10.47
CA ILE A 173 19.82 -16.33 -9.69
C ILE A 173 20.62 -15.17 -10.32
N THR A 174 20.66 -15.11 -11.65
CA THR A 174 21.39 -14.05 -12.37
C THR A 174 20.69 -12.69 -12.24
N THR A 175 19.35 -12.66 -12.29
CA THR A 175 18.56 -11.45 -12.02
C THR A 175 18.71 -10.99 -10.57
N GLU A 176 18.72 -11.92 -9.61
CA GLU A 176 18.92 -11.63 -8.19
C GLU A 176 20.32 -11.05 -7.92
N ASN A 177 21.37 -11.70 -8.43
CA ASN A 177 22.74 -11.24 -8.26
C ASN A 177 22.98 -9.86 -8.88
N HIS A 178 22.45 -9.60 -10.08
CA HIS A 178 22.50 -8.26 -10.67
C HIS A 178 21.78 -7.21 -9.83
N SER A 179 20.64 -7.56 -9.23
CA SER A 179 19.88 -6.65 -8.36
C SER A 179 20.57 -6.35 -7.03
N ARG A 180 21.39 -7.29 -6.52
CA ARG A 180 22.17 -7.10 -5.29
C ARG A 180 23.44 -6.27 -5.51
N LEU A 181 24.07 -6.38 -6.67
CA LEU A 181 25.30 -5.64 -7.00
C LEU A 181 25.05 -4.15 -7.29
N THR A 182 23.84 -3.79 -7.77
CA THR A 182 23.46 -2.38 -8.01
C THR A 182 23.10 -1.62 -6.74
N ILE A 183 22.71 -2.29 -5.66
CA ILE A 183 22.43 -1.67 -4.35
C ILE A 183 23.73 -1.38 -3.58
N SER A 184 24.78 -2.19 -3.79
CA SER A 184 26.05 -2.09 -3.06
C SER A 184 27.01 -1.01 -3.59
N THR A 185 26.70 -0.33 -4.68
CA THR A 185 27.62 0.59 -5.38
C THR A 185 27.23 2.07 -5.31
N GLN A 186 26.28 2.46 -4.46
CA GLN A 186 25.99 3.89 -4.26
C GLN A 186 27.04 4.50 -3.30
N PRO A 187 27.84 5.49 -3.75
CA PRO A 187 28.84 6.12 -2.88
C PRO A 187 28.16 6.99 -1.82
N PRO A 188 28.73 7.07 -0.60
CA PRO A 188 28.23 7.98 0.42
C PRO A 188 28.38 9.43 -0.07
N SER A 189 27.30 10.19 0.03
CA SER A 189 27.31 11.66 -0.10
C SER A 189 27.58 12.28 1.27
#